data_AF-A0A1I3NC02-F1
#
_entry.id   AF-A0A1I3NC02-F1
#
_cell.length_a   1.000
_cell.length_b   1.000
_cell.length_c   1.000
_cell.angle_alpha   90.00
_cell.angle_beta   90.00
_cell.angle_gamma   90.00
#
_symmetry.space_group_name_H-M   'P 1'
#
loop_
_entity.id
_entity.type
_entity.pdbx_description
1 polymer ?
#
loop_
_entity_poly.entity_id
_entity_poly.type
_entity_poly.pdbx_seq_one_letter_code
_entity_poly.pdbx_strand_id
1 'polypeptide(L)'
;MLSRNKPCPCGSGRVYKSCCERVVTIQIAEKIREHKEKVWKNECLMDLNKWFKGYWKSEEQKWIQHFKELLQLPPDQSIPQNFSSSFQSWLLFDAPCISKRRPVEFWVMAKRDELRGKERVVRSLLEAKFTCYEVVEVGNESMVFRSLADQVEYEVIKEHAISKGKLIFTRLIRVGNRYEICGPFISFMHEMRGEILVQLEKYNRLDEEHQDLSTREHGWKVLGWSIQRAKELEKIEKMVSASPEMFENMREALLWPTVEQKSEHPGLPIKIIQQLEQFYVTQVTPLQKITQTFYSRSLEMLYQYLSLRFGQSFDWSSLNEDYLSHYFGVWYLEHAKSTPMGSKIFLNTSKHLFRWLYSQGISDIYLTFKKVYISLIRALPITIEARRWIMENGLHPAREEYGNSTTTDMFMLAVSSTGPVLLVKNKWKPIHLRGFPTIWSDYRFWVRGTVQFDKNACYFIHVDNLYPMVTILDTSVNENQVLGHK
;
A
#
# COMPACT_ATOMS: atom_id res chain seq x y z
N MET A 1 25.14 51.65 15.52
CA MET A 1 25.85 50.63 16.33
C MET A 1 25.40 50.75 17.77
N LEU A 2 24.79 49.72 18.35
CA LEU A 2 24.45 49.69 19.79
C LEU A 2 25.76 49.66 20.60
N SER A 3 25.91 50.55 21.57
CA SER A 3 27.11 50.60 22.41
C SER A 3 27.24 49.30 23.22
N ARG A 4 28.36 48.59 23.06
CA ARG A 4 28.65 47.25 23.63
C ARG A 4 28.43 47.11 25.14
N ASN A 5 28.52 48.22 25.88
CA ASN A 5 28.36 48.25 27.34
C ASN A 5 26.94 48.71 27.78
N LYS A 6 26.00 48.97 26.87
CA LYS A 6 24.60 49.28 27.24
C LYS A 6 23.84 48.01 27.63
N PRO A 7 22.78 48.12 28.46
CA PRO A 7 21.87 47.02 28.76
C PRO A 7 21.33 46.39 27.47
N CYS A 8 21.26 45.05 27.37
CA CYS A 8 20.76 44.42 26.15
C CYS A 8 19.28 44.78 25.95
N PRO A 9 18.88 45.18 24.72
CA PRO A 9 17.47 45.47 24.39
C PRO A 9 16.52 44.28 24.52
N CYS A 10 17.00 43.06 24.76
CA CYS A 10 16.15 41.89 25.05
C CYS A 10 15.53 41.90 26.46
N GLY A 11 15.85 42.89 27.31
CA GLY A 11 15.28 43.01 28.65
C GLY A 11 15.91 42.11 29.72
N SER A 12 17.02 41.43 29.43
CA SER A 12 17.68 40.50 30.38
C SER A 12 18.45 41.17 31.53
N GLY A 13 18.55 42.49 31.55
CA GLY A 13 19.35 43.25 32.53
C GLY A 13 20.87 43.14 32.40
N ARG A 14 21.40 42.32 31.47
CA ARG A 14 22.85 42.16 31.21
C ARG A 14 23.34 43.12 30.12
N VAL A 15 24.63 43.48 30.14
CA VAL A 15 25.25 44.27 29.05
C VAL A 15 25.25 43.51 27.72
N TYR A 16 25.04 44.21 26.60
CA TYR A 16 24.86 43.63 25.25
C TYR A 16 25.94 42.61 24.87
N LYS A 17 27.23 42.93 25.15
CA LYS A 17 28.38 42.04 24.88
C LYS A 17 28.36 40.70 25.62
N SER A 18 27.71 40.65 26.78
CA SER A 18 27.63 39.47 27.64
C SER A 18 26.31 38.71 27.49
N CYS A 19 25.44 39.17 26.59
CA CYS A 19 24.11 38.62 26.38
C CYS A 19 23.89 38.33 24.89
N CYS A 20 23.24 39.26 24.18
CA CYS A 20 22.77 39.06 22.82
C CYS A 20 23.90 38.99 21.78
N GLU A 21 25.03 39.69 22.01
CA GLU A 21 26.19 39.64 21.09
C GLU A 21 26.82 38.24 21.04
N ARG A 22 26.91 37.53 22.18
CA ARG A 22 27.41 36.14 22.22
C ARG A 22 26.48 35.18 21.49
N VAL A 23 25.16 35.31 21.66
CA VAL A 23 24.16 34.47 20.99
C VAL A 23 24.24 34.64 19.47
N VAL A 24 24.33 35.88 18.99
CA VAL A 24 24.50 36.18 17.55
C VAL A 24 25.84 35.64 17.03
N THR A 25 26.92 35.75 17.81
CA THR A 25 28.24 35.23 17.43
C THR A 25 28.23 33.70 17.32
N ILE A 26 27.53 32.99 18.21
CA ILE A 26 27.37 31.52 18.15
C ILE A 26 26.60 31.11 16.90
N GLN A 27 25.47 31.75 16.60
CA GLN A 27 24.68 31.45 15.40
C GLN A 27 25.48 31.68 14.10
N ILE A 28 26.27 32.76 14.04
CA ILE A 28 27.16 33.03 12.90
C ILE A 28 28.25 31.95 12.79
N ALA A 29 28.87 31.56 13.90
CA ALA A 29 29.89 30.50 13.92
C ALA A 29 29.32 29.14 13.47
N GLU A 30 28.08 28.83 13.87
CA GLU A 30 27.37 27.61 13.44
C GLU A 30 27.09 27.63 11.94
N LYS A 31 26.59 28.74 11.38
CA LYS A 31 26.38 28.89 9.93
C LYS A 31 27.69 28.77 9.15
N ILE A 32 28.79 29.34 9.65
CA ILE A 32 30.13 29.21 9.03
C ILE A 32 30.59 27.74 9.04
N ARG A 33 30.42 27.03 10.16
CA ARG A 33 30.78 25.62 10.27
C ARG A 33 29.93 24.74 9.35
N GLU A 34 28.62 24.98 9.30
CA GLU A 34 27.71 24.29 8.38
C GLU A 34 28.15 24.48 6.92
N HIS A 35 28.43 25.73 6.52
CA HIS A 35 28.90 26.02 5.17
C HIS A 35 30.21 25.29 4.84
N LYS A 36 31.19 25.34 5.75
CA LYS A 36 32.48 24.67 5.59
C LYS A 36 32.35 23.15 5.47
N GLU A 37 31.55 22.53 6.33
CA GLU A 37 31.30 21.08 6.25
C GLU A 37 30.52 20.69 4.99
N LYS A 38 29.62 21.55 4.49
CA LYS A 38 28.92 21.33 3.22
C LYS A 38 29.89 21.28 2.03
N VAL A 39 30.87 22.19 2.01
CA VAL A 39 31.94 22.19 1.00
C VAL A 39 32.74 20.91 1.09
N TRP A 40 33.20 20.53 2.29
CA TRP A 40 33.95 19.29 2.50
C TRP A 40 33.16 18.04 2.11
N LYS A 41 31.86 17.98 2.41
CA LYS A 41 30.98 16.89 1.99
C LYS A 41 30.98 16.76 0.46
N ASN A 42 30.79 17.87 -0.26
CA ASN A 42 30.79 17.85 -1.72
C ASN A 42 32.15 17.40 -2.30
N GLU A 43 33.26 17.89 -1.75
CA GLU A 43 34.61 17.46 -2.13
C GLU A 43 34.81 15.95 -1.91
N CYS A 44 34.43 15.44 -0.73
CA CYS A 44 34.50 14.02 -0.39
C CYS A 44 33.66 13.16 -1.33
N LEU A 45 32.43 13.59 -1.66
CA LEU A 45 31.56 12.88 -2.60
C LEU A 45 32.14 12.83 -4.01
N MET A 46 32.70 13.95 -4.48
CA MET A 46 33.35 14.01 -5.79
C MET A 46 34.59 13.12 -5.85
N ASP A 47 35.44 13.17 -4.82
CA ASP A 47 36.63 12.33 -4.72
C ASP A 47 36.28 10.84 -4.63
N LEU A 48 35.34 10.47 -3.75
CA LEU A 48 34.83 9.09 -3.62
C LEU A 48 34.34 8.57 -4.97
N ASN A 49 33.52 9.35 -5.67
CA ASN A 49 32.99 8.95 -6.97
C ASN A 49 34.10 8.79 -8.03
N LYS A 50 35.06 9.71 -8.08
CA LYS A 50 36.21 9.64 -8.99
C LYS A 50 37.09 8.43 -8.67
N TRP A 51 37.38 8.21 -7.40
CA TRP A 51 38.16 7.09 -6.91
C TRP A 51 37.49 5.76 -7.24
N PHE A 52 36.18 5.64 -7.01
CA PHE A 52 35.43 4.40 -7.26
C PHE A 52 35.41 4.01 -8.74
N LYS A 53 35.34 4.97 -9.66
CA LYS A 53 35.43 4.72 -11.11
C LYS A 53 36.72 3.99 -11.53
N GLY A 54 37.80 4.11 -10.75
CA GLY A 54 39.05 3.38 -10.99
C GLY A 54 38.96 1.88 -10.66
N TYR A 55 38.07 1.50 -9.74
CA TYR A 55 37.87 0.10 -9.28
C TYR A 55 36.71 -0.60 -10.01
N TRP A 56 35.79 0.16 -10.60
CA TRP A 56 34.60 -0.35 -11.28
C TRP A 56 34.94 -0.92 -12.67
N LYS A 57 35.38 -2.19 -12.75
CA LYS A 57 35.62 -2.89 -14.05
C LYS A 57 35.27 -4.38 -14.10
N SER A 58 35.10 -5.05 -12.95
CA SER A 58 34.73 -6.47 -12.89
C SER A 58 33.47 -6.65 -12.05
N GLU A 59 32.47 -7.36 -12.56
CA GLU A 59 31.16 -7.66 -11.93
C GLU A 59 30.02 -6.62 -12.07
N GLU A 60 30.11 -5.64 -12.98
CA GLU A 60 29.05 -4.64 -13.19
C GLU A 60 27.66 -5.26 -13.40
N GLN A 61 27.55 -6.31 -14.23
CA GLN A 61 26.28 -6.95 -14.54
C GLN A 61 25.61 -7.59 -13.32
N LYS A 62 26.40 -8.20 -12.42
CA LYS A 62 25.89 -8.82 -11.19
C LYS A 62 25.26 -7.76 -10.27
N TRP A 63 25.92 -6.62 -10.12
CA TRP A 63 25.40 -5.54 -9.27
C TRP A 63 24.23 -4.79 -9.91
N ILE A 64 24.21 -4.67 -11.23
CA ILE A 64 23.02 -4.20 -11.97
C ILE A 64 21.83 -5.12 -11.68
N GLN A 65 22.03 -6.44 -11.79
CA GLN A 65 20.98 -7.42 -11.57
C GLN A 65 20.49 -7.40 -10.12
N HIS A 66 21.39 -7.37 -9.15
CA HIS A 66 21.05 -7.28 -7.73
C HIS A 66 20.27 -5.99 -7.41
N PHE A 67 20.66 -4.84 -7.98
CA PHE A 67 19.90 -3.59 -7.80
C PHE A 67 18.48 -3.66 -8.39
N LYS A 68 18.34 -4.30 -9.56
CA LYS A 68 17.02 -4.54 -10.15
C LYS A 68 16.15 -5.42 -9.24
N GLU A 69 16.72 -6.45 -8.64
CA GLU A 69 16.03 -7.32 -7.69
C GLU A 69 15.56 -6.54 -6.45
N LEU A 70 16.42 -5.70 -5.87
CA LEU A 70 16.06 -4.83 -4.75
C LEU A 70 14.87 -3.92 -5.08
N LEU A 71 14.84 -3.38 -6.30
CA LEU A 71 13.79 -2.46 -6.75
C LEU A 71 12.61 -3.16 -7.46
N GLN A 72 12.62 -4.49 -7.58
CA GLN A 72 11.65 -5.27 -8.34
C GLN A 72 11.49 -4.78 -9.79
N LEU A 73 12.60 -4.38 -10.40
CA LEU A 73 12.66 -3.97 -11.81
C LEU A 73 12.76 -5.19 -12.73
N PRO A 74 12.25 -5.12 -13.98
CA PRO A 74 12.37 -6.22 -14.93
C PRO A 74 13.84 -6.59 -15.19
N PRO A 75 14.21 -7.89 -15.13
CA PRO A 75 15.60 -8.33 -15.29
C PRO A 75 16.14 -8.03 -16.70
N ASP A 76 15.30 -8.16 -17.72
CA ASP A 76 15.68 -8.03 -19.13
C ASP A 76 15.80 -6.57 -19.62
N GLN A 77 15.35 -5.60 -18.81
CA GLN A 77 15.37 -4.18 -19.18
C GLN A 77 16.56 -3.46 -18.56
N SER A 78 17.12 -2.45 -19.22
CA SER A 78 18.13 -1.58 -18.61
C SER A 78 17.54 -0.82 -17.41
N ILE A 79 18.39 -0.46 -16.43
CA ILE A 79 17.97 0.41 -15.32
C ILE A 79 17.41 1.72 -15.92
N PRO A 80 16.16 2.12 -15.59
CA PRO A 80 15.59 3.34 -16.14
C PRO A 80 16.43 4.57 -15.75
N GLN A 81 16.48 5.57 -16.64
CA GLN A 81 17.35 6.74 -16.47
C GLN A 81 17.07 7.53 -15.17
N ASN A 82 15.82 7.55 -14.71
CA ASN A 82 15.43 8.18 -13.45
C ASN A 82 15.96 7.44 -12.20
N PHE A 83 16.47 6.21 -12.34
CA PHE A 83 17.13 5.46 -11.28
C PHE A 83 18.66 5.42 -11.41
N SER A 84 19.26 6.01 -12.44
CA SER A 84 20.72 5.96 -12.64
C SER A 84 21.49 6.59 -11.47
N SER A 85 21.02 7.72 -10.95
CA SER A 85 21.62 8.36 -9.75
C SER A 85 21.41 7.53 -8.48
N SER A 86 20.26 6.85 -8.38
CA SER A 86 19.94 5.94 -7.26
C SER A 86 20.84 4.72 -7.26
N PHE A 87 21.06 4.12 -8.44
CA PHE A 87 21.98 3.01 -8.63
C PHE A 87 23.41 3.40 -8.24
N GLN A 88 23.90 4.56 -8.72
CA GLN A 88 25.23 5.05 -8.36
C GLN A 88 25.36 5.33 -6.86
N SER A 89 24.34 5.93 -6.24
CA SER A 89 24.30 6.18 -4.80
C SER A 89 24.31 4.87 -4.01
N TRP A 90 23.52 3.88 -4.42
CA TRP A 90 23.51 2.55 -3.80
C TRP A 90 24.88 1.86 -3.90
N LEU A 91 25.51 1.90 -5.08
CA LEU A 91 26.84 1.31 -5.28
C LEU A 91 27.87 1.90 -4.32
N LEU A 92 27.90 3.23 -4.18
CA LEU A 92 28.92 3.90 -3.36
C LEU A 92 28.75 3.66 -1.85
N PHE A 93 27.51 3.54 -1.38
CA PHE A 93 27.19 3.63 0.04
C PHE A 93 26.67 2.35 0.69
N ASP A 94 26.09 1.43 -0.08
CA ASP A 94 25.37 0.28 0.46
C ASP A 94 25.87 -1.04 -0.12
N ALA A 95 26.16 -1.11 -1.43
CA ALA A 95 26.58 -2.35 -2.08
C ALA A 95 27.97 -2.81 -1.58
N PRO A 96 28.12 -4.06 -1.10
CA PRO A 96 29.41 -4.60 -0.68
C PRO A 96 30.26 -5.06 -1.87
N CYS A 97 30.48 -4.18 -2.84
CA CYS A 97 31.03 -4.52 -4.16
C CYS A 97 32.56 -4.49 -4.28
N ILE A 98 33.28 -4.12 -3.22
CA ILE A 98 34.76 -4.18 -3.19
C ILE A 98 35.18 -5.12 -2.06
N SER A 99 35.65 -6.32 -2.38
CA SER A 99 36.10 -7.31 -1.39
C SER A 99 35.07 -7.54 -0.26
N LYS A 100 33.78 -7.60 -0.61
CA LYS A 100 32.64 -7.71 0.32
C LYS A 100 32.47 -6.53 1.28
N ARG A 101 33.02 -5.36 0.94
CA ARG A 101 32.89 -4.10 1.68
C ARG A 101 32.31 -3.00 0.81
N ARG A 102 31.78 -1.97 1.46
CA ARG A 102 31.17 -0.82 0.78
C ARG A 102 32.28 0.09 0.23
N PRO A 103 32.13 0.68 -0.97
CA PRO A 103 33.15 1.57 -1.53
C PRO A 103 33.53 2.73 -0.62
N VAL A 104 32.56 3.35 0.06
CA VAL A 104 32.83 4.41 1.03
C VAL A 104 33.76 3.96 2.17
N GLU A 105 33.67 2.71 2.64
CA GLU A 105 34.54 2.18 3.70
C GLU A 105 35.97 2.00 3.19
N PHE A 106 36.10 1.41 2.01
CA PHE A 106 37.40 1.14 1.40
C PHE A 106 38.10 2.45 1.00
N TRP A 107 37.35 3.43 0.50
CA TRP A 107 37.83 4.77 0.19
C TRP A 107 38.41 5.48 1.42
N VAL A 108 37.69 5.47 2.55
CA VAL A 108 38.17 6.09 3.80
C VAL A 108 39.47 5.46 4.28
N MET A 109 39.60 4.13 4.16
CA MET A 109 40.84 3.43 4.49
C MET A 109 42.00 3.85 3.59
N ALA A 110 41.76 3.94 2.28
CA ALA A 110 42.77 4.30 1.29
C ALA A 110 43.21 5.77 1.37
N LYS A 111 42.31 6.67 1.81
CA LYS A 111 42.50 8.13 1.79
C LYS A 111 42.67 8.75 3.18
N ARG A 112 43.02 7.94 4.18
CA ARG A 112 43.02 8.34 5.60
C ARG A 112 43.76 9.66 5.89
N ASP A 113 44.93 9.88 5.29
CA ASP A 113 45.71 11.09 5.55
C ASP A 113 45.15 12.33 4.83
N GLU A 114 44.60 12.19 3.63
CA GLU A 114 43.93 13.27 2.88
C GLU A 114 42.61 13.73 3.54
N LEU A 115 42.00 12.86 4.35
CA LEU A 115 40.74 13.10 5.04
C LEU A 115 40.91 13.66 6.47
N ARG A 116 42.15 13.92 6.91
CA ARG A 116 42.42 14.55 8.21
C ARG A 116 41.76 15.93 8.29
N GLY A 117 41.10 16.21 9.41
CA GLY A 117 40.33 17.44 9.63
C GLY A 117 38.90 17.40 9.08
N LYS A 118 38.51 16.34 8.34
CA LYS A 118 37.15 16.13 7.79
C LYS A 118 36.40 14.98 8.47
N GLU A 119 36.86 14.54 9.64
CA GLU A 119 36.44 13.29 10.29
C GLU A 119 34.93 13.21 10.54
N ARG A 120 34.29 14.33 10.87
CA ARG A 120 32.84 14.37 11.16
C ARG A 120 32.00 14.12 9.91
N VAL A 121 32.38 14.74 8.79
CA VAL A 121 31.74 14.53 7.48
C VAL A 121 31.95 13.10 7.03
N VAL A 122 33.18 12.60 7.13
CA VAL A 122 33.53 11.21 6.76
C VAL A 122 32.76 10.19 7.59
N ARG A 123 32.68 10.39 8.91
CA ARG A 123 31.88 9.54 9.79
C ARG A 123 30.41 9.56 9.39
N SER A 124 29.88 10.75 9.12
CA SER A 124 28.49 10.86 8.66
C SER A 124 28.27 10.13 7.33
N LEU A 125 29.20 10.17 6.38
CA LEU A 125 29.11 9.42 5.12
C LEU A 125 29.09 7.89 5.36
N LEU A 126 29.91 7.39 6.28
CA LEU A 126 29.98 5.96 6.62
C LEU A 126 28.70 5.45 7.32
N GLU A 127 28.14 6.28 8.20
CA GLU A 127 26.96 5.96 9.02
C GLU A 127 25.66 6.18 8.28
N ALA A 128 25.63 7.04 7.25
CA ALA A 128 24.42 7.39 6.55
C ALA A 128 23.73 6.17 5.92
N LYS A 129 22.45 5.98 6.27
CA LYS A 129 21.61 4.87 5.80
C LYS A 129 20.56 5.40 4.82
N PHE A 130 20.24 4.61 3.81
CA PHE A 130 19.09 4.86 2.96
C PHE A 130 17.85 4.27 3.63
N THR A 131 16.87 5.10 3.98
CA THR A 131 15.64 4.65 4.65
C THR A 131 14.50 5.64 4.40
N CYS A 132 13.31 5.34 4.95
CA CYS A 132 12.14 6.19 4.84
C CYS A 132 11.99 7.13 6.04
N TYR A 133 11.69 8.39 5.75
CA TYR A 133 11.40 9.45 6.70
C TYR A 133 10.02 10.05 6.43
N GLU A 134 9.34 10.48 7.49
CA GLU A 134 8.12 11.29 7.43
C GLU A 134 8.47 12.76 7.66
N VAL A 135 7.93 13.66 6.84
CA VAL A 135 8.12 15.11 7.00
C VAL A 135 7.11 15.63 8.02
N VAL A 136 7.53 15.85 9.26
CA VAL A 136 6.65 16.22 10.38
C VAL A 136 6.37 17.72 10.40
N GLU A 137 7.39 18.52 10.09
CA GLU A 137 7.31 19.99 10.12
C GLU A 137 8.11 20.60 8.96
N VAL A 138 7.60 21.70 8.43
CA VAL A 138 8.25 22.47 7.37
C VAL A 138 8.34 23.92 7.84
N GLY A 139 9.53 24.33 8.25
CA GLY A 139 9.85 25.70 8.61
C GLY A 139 10.34 26.53 7.42
N ASN A 140 10.89 27.70 7.72
CA ASN A 140 11.44 28.62 6.73
C ASN A 140 12.83 28.17 6.24
N GLU A 141 13.76 27.89 7.15
CA GLU A 141 15.16 27.51 6.84
C GLU A 141 15.44 26.00 7.05
N SER A 142 14.55 25.27 7.72
CA SER A 142 14.69 23.84 8.01
C SER A 142 13.36 23.09 7.96
N MET A 143 13.45 21.77 7.92
CA MET A 143 12.35 20.81 7.99
C MET A 143 12.67 19.78 9.08
N VAL A 144 11.65 19.17 9.68
CA VAL A 144 11.85 18.09 10.66
C VAL A 144 11.43 16.77 10.03
N PHE A 145 12.38 15.85 9.92
CA PHE A 145 12.17 14.52 9.35
C PHE A 145 12.17 13.51 10.49
N ARG A 146 11.14 12.67 10.59
CA ARG A 146 11.09 11.55 11.54
C ARG A 146 11.37 10.26 10.80
N SER A 147 12.41 9.53 11.18
CA SER A 147 12.69 8.21 10.59
C SER A 147 11.59 7.23 10.96
N LEU A 148 11.06 6.51 9.98
CA LEU A 148 10.04 5.48 10.22
C LEU A 148 10.64 4.23 10.87
N ALA A 149 11.95 4.02 10.74
CA ALA A 149 12.62 2.82 11.25
C ALA A 149 12.89 2.88 12.76
N ASP A 150 13.31 4.03 13.28
CA ASP A 150 13.75 4.21 14.67
C ASP A 150 13.02 5.35 15.41
N GLN A 151 12.08 6.03 14.75
CA GLN A 151 11.30 7.16 15.28
C GLN A 151 12.13 8.39 15.70
N VAL A 152 13.42 8.44 15.35
CA VAL A 152 14.29 9.58 15.65
C VAL A 152 13.96 10.74 14.72
N GLU A 153 13.95 11.95 15.29
CA GLU A 153 13.73 13.19 14.55
C GLU A 153 15.06 13.86 14.18
N TYR A 154 15.11 14.39 12.96
CA TYR A 154 16.26 15.01 12.34
C TYR A 154 15.86 16.39 11.83
N GLU A 155 16.55 17.44 12.27
CA GLU A 155 16.42 18.75 11.66
C GLU A 155 17.22 18.78 10.35
N VAL A 156 16.52 18.95 9.23
CA VAL A 156 17.05 18.90 7.87
C VAL A 156 17.05 20.29 7.25
N ILE A 157 18.15 20.69 6.62
CA ILE A 157 18.26 21.95 5.89
C ILE A 157 17.26 21.95 4.72
N LYS A 158 16.47 23.02 4.61
CA LYS A 158 15.46 23.14 3.56
C LYS A 158 16.08 23.57 2.23
N GLU A 159 16.34 22.59 1.36
CA GLU A 159 16.85 22.83 0.01
C GLU A 159 15.81 22.57 -1.09
N HIS A 160 14.80 21.75 -0.76
CA HIS A 160 13.78 21.30 -1.69
C HIS A 160 12.40 21.68 -1.16
N ALA A 161 11.48 22.02 -2.07
CA ALA A 161 10.09 22.28 -1.72
C ALA A 161 9.36 20.96 -1.46
N ILE A 162 9.36 20.54 -0.20
CA ILE A 162 8.74 19.30 0.25
C ILE A 162 7.61 19.64 1.22
N SER A 163 6.41 19.11 0.95
CA SER A 163 5.25 19.35 1.79
C SER A 163 5.26 18.47 3.04
N LYS A 164 4.72 19.00 4.15
CA LYS A 164 4.44 18.25 5.37
C LYS A 164 3.60 17.00 5.08
N GLY A 165 3.83 15.94 5.83
CA GLY A 165 3.13 14.65 5.74
C GLY A 165 3.68 13.70 4.68
N LYS A 166 4.54 14.15 3.76
CA LYS A 166 5.16 13.28 2.75
C LYS A 166 6.09 12.26 3.40
N LEU A 167 6.17 11.10 2.76
CA LEU A 167 7.12 10.04 3.09
C LEU A 167 8.26 10.10 2.08
N ILE A 168 9.50 10.00 2.53
CA ILE A 168 10.67 10.19 1.68
C ILE A 168 11.67 9.09 1.94
N PHE A 169 12.01 8.35 0.90
CA PHE A 169 13.18 7.50 0.87
C PHE A 169 14.38 8.34 0.48
N THR A 170 15.33 8.47 1.41
CA THR A 170 16.54 9.26 1.21
C THR A 170 17.63 8.83 2.18
N ARG A 171 18.79 9.46 2.05
CA ARG A 171 19.91 9.37 2.98
C ARG A 171 20.16 10.74 3.58
N LEU A 172 20.29 10.82 4.90
CA LEU A 172 20.64 12.04 5.60
C LEU A 172 22.11 12.05 6.00
N ILE A 173 22.78 13.18 5.76
CA ILE A 173 24.16 13.43 6.21
C ILE A 173 24.18 14.64 7.12
N ARG A 174 24.90 14.54 8.22
CA ARG A 174 25.06 15.63 9.18
C ARG A 174 26.05 16.68 8.67
N VAL A 175 25.61 17.93 8.68
CA VAL A 175 26.37 19.12 8.32
C VAL A 175 26.13 20.18 9.40
N GLY A 176 27.15 20.49 10.20
CA GLY A 176 27.02 21.27 11.43
C GLY A 176 26.04 20.65 12.45
N ASN A 177 25.01 21.37 12.86
CA ASN A 177 24.04 20.81 13.82
C ASN A 177 22.82 20.19 13.14
N ARG A 178 22.70 20.35 11.83
CA ARG A 178 21.57 19.90 11.04
C ARG A 178 21.98 18.79 10.07
N TYR A 179 21.00 18.25 9.38
CA TYR A 179 21.17 17.22 8.37
C TYR A 179 20.85 17.79 6.98
N GLU A 180 21.40 17.18 5.95
CA GLU A 180 21.12 17.49 4.56
C GLU A 180 20.77 16.18 3.83
N ILE A 181 19.89 16.27 2.84
CA ILE A 181 19.62 15.15 1.93
C ILE A 181 20.89 14.89 1.11
N CYS A 182 21.34 13.63 1.07
CA CYS A 182 22.51 13.21 0.31
C CYS A 182 22.13 12.22 -0.79
N GLY A 183 22.17 12.69 -2.04
CA GLY A 183 21.86 11.88 -3.21
C GLY A 183 20.38 11.96 -3.59
N PRO A 184 19.88 11.01 -4.40
CA PRO A 184 18.50 11.02 -4.86
C PRO A 184 17.55 10.73 -3.72
N PHE A 185 16.35 11.30 -3.81
CA PHE A 185 15.24 10.99 -2.94
C PHE A 185 14.00 10.67 -3.75
N ILE A 186 13.13 9.84 -3.19
CA ILE A 186 11.83 9.49 -3.79
C ILE A 186 10.77 9.73 -2.73
N SER A 187 9.73 10.48 -3.09
CA SER A 187 8.64 10.82 -2.18
C SER A 187 7.38 10.03 -2.48
N PHE A 188 6.70 9.59 -1.44
CA PHE A 188 5.39 8.96 -1.47
C PHE A 188 4.37 9.78 -0.68
N MET A 189 3.11 9.51 -0.93
CA MET A 189 2.01 10.12 -0.20
C MET A 189 1.87 9.49 1.20
N HIS A 190 1.28 10.22 2.14
CA HIS A 190 1.17 9.80 3.54
C HIS A 190 0.36 8.51 3.71
N GLU A 191 -0.57 8.24 2.80
CA GLU A 191 -1.45 7.06 2.76
C GLU A 191 -0.66 5.76 2.81
N MET A 192 0.54 5.75 2.21
CA MET A 192 1.40 4.57 2.15
C MET A 192 2.17 4.31 3.45
N ARG A 193 2.04 5.18 4.48
CA ARG A 193 2.83 5.13 5.71
C ARG A 193 2.69 3.81 6.44
N GLY A 194 1.45 3.34 6.61
CA GLY A 194 1.17 2.11 7.34
C GLY A 194 1.82 0.91 6.67
N GLU A 195 1.67 0.78 5.35
CA GLU A 195 2.23 -0.34 4.60
C GLU A 195 3.76 -0.29 4.55
N ILE A 196 4.35 0.91 4.35
CA ILE A 196 5.81 1.11 4.38
C ILE A 196 6.39 0.71 5.74
N LEU A 197 5.74 1.11 6.83
CA LEU A 197 6.18 0.77 8.19
C LEU A 197 6.18 -0.74 8.42
N VAL A 198 5.11 -1.44 8.01
CA VAL A 198 5.01 -2.90 8.11
C VAL A 198 6.12 -3.59 7.33
N GLN A 199 6.47 -3.11 6.13
CA GLN A 199 7.59 -3.67 5.38
C GLN A 199 8.94 -3.40 6.03
N LEU A 200 9.17 -2.19 6.55
CA LEU A 200 10.40 -1.87 7.29
C LEU A 200 10.57 -2.79 8.51
N GLU A 201 9.50 -2.99 9.29
CA GLU A 201 9.52 -3.91 10.44
C GLU A 201 9.79 -5.36 10.01
N LYS A 202 9.14 -5.82 8.94
CA LYS A 202 9.33 -7.17 8.41
C LYS A 202 10.78 -7.44 8.06
N TYR A 203 11.43 -6.54 7.33
CA TYR A 203 12.83 -6.72 6.95
C TYR A 203 13.76 -6.60 8.16
N ASN A 204 13.49 -5.69 9.09
CA ASN A 204 14.32 -5.56 10.30
C ASN A 204 14.26 -6.79 11.22
N ARG A 205 13.13 -7.50 11.30
CA ARG A 205 12.99 -8.72 12.13
C ARG A 205 13.69 -9.95 11.53
N LEU A 206 13.76 -10.07 10.20
CA LEU A 206 14.38 -11.23 9.54
C LEU A 206 15.90 -11.32 9.81
N ASP A 207 16.56 -10.21 10.12
CA ASP A 207 17.99 -10.16 10.44
C ASP A 207 18.34 -10.57 11.89
N GLU A 208 17.38 -10.59 12.82
CA GLU A 208 17.63 -11.15 14.16
C GLU A 208 17.84 -12.68 14.09
N GLU A 209 17.29 -13.33 13.07
CA GLU A 209 17.40 -14.78 12.86
C GLU A 209 18.55 -15.17 11.92
N HIS A 210 18.99 -14.28 11.02
CA HIS A 210 20.04 -14.54 10.03
C HIS A 210 21.06 -13.40 10.06
N GLN A 211 22.28 -13.65 10.56
CA GLN A 211 23.39 -12.69 10.61
C GLN A 211 23.91 -12.34 9.19
N ASP A 212 23.09 -11.71 8.36
CA ASP A 212 23.46 -11.39 6.99
C ASP A 212 23.95 -9.94 6.87
N LEU A 213 24.87 -9.72 5.92
CA LEU A 213 25.43 -8.41 5.57
C LEU A 213 24.38 -7.44 4.95
N SER A 214 23.10 -7.85 4.92
CA SER A 214 22.02 -7.27 4.11
C SER A 214 21.20 -6.16 4.78
N THR A 215 21.43 -5.90 6.07
CA THR A 215 20.72 -4.86 6.87
C THR A 215 20.64 -3.48 6.20
N ARG A 216 21.66 -3.08 5.44
CA ARG A 216 21.73 -1.75 4.79
C ARG A 216 20.94 -1.67 3.48
N GLU A 217 20.52 -2.79 2.92
CA GLU A 217 19.73 -2.85 1.69
C GLU A 217 18.21 -2.81 1.96
N HIS A 218 17.78 -2.88 3.22
CA HIS A 218 16.35 -2.89 3.58
C HIS A 218 15.58 -1.67 3.07
N GLY A 219 16.15 -0.47 3.21
CA GLY A 219 15.52 0.73 2.68
C GLY A 219 15.30 0.66 1.17
N TRP A 220 16.19 -0.01 0.44
CA TRP A 220 16.06 -0.22 -1.01
C TRP A 220 15.00 -1.27 -1.35
N LYS A 221 14.96 -2.40 -0.62
CA LYS A 221 13.90 -3.42 -0.78
C LYS A 221 12.51 -2.84 -0.54
N VAL A 222 12.37 -2.04 0.52
CA VAL A 222 11.09 -1.38 0.83
C VAL A 222 10.75 -0.34 -0.23
N LEU A 223 11.72 0.47 -0.70
CA LEU A 223 11.49 1.39 -1.81
C LEU A 223 10.97 0.67 -3.06
N GLY A 224 11.59 -0.45 -3.46
CA GLY A 224 11.14 -1.26 -4.59
C GLY A 224 9.68 -1.70 -4.46
N TRP A 225 9.35 -2.23 -3.28
CA TRP A 225 7.97 -2.60 -2.94
C TRP A 225 7.02 -1.40 -3.00
N SER A 226 7.41 -0.24 -2.46
CA SER A 226 6.59 0.98 -2.48
C SER A 226 6.34 1.50 -3.89
N ILE A 227 7.33 1.45 -4.78
CA ILE A 227 7.16 1.84 -6.19
C ILE A 227 6.11 0.94 -6.86
N GLN A 228 6.19 -0.37 -6.65
CA GLN A 228 5.23 -1.30 -7.23
C GLN A 228 3.82 -1.06 -6.69
N ARG A 229 3.70 -0.87 -5.37
CA ARG A 229 2.42 -0.56 -4.73
C ARG A 229 1.80 0.74 -5.25
N ALA A 230 2.60 1.79 -5.42
CA ALA A 230 2.13 3.06 -5.98
C ALA A 230 1.60 2.89 -7.42
N LYS A 231 2.28 2.10 -8.26
CA LYS A 231 1.81 1.78 -9.62
C LYS A 231 0.49 1.02 -9.62
N GLU A 232 0.30 0.09 -8.69
CA GLU A 232 -0.98 -0.62 -8.52
C GLU A 232 -2.11 0.34 -8.15
N LEU A 233 -1.87 1.23 -7.18
CA LEU A 233 -2.84 2.25 -6.78
C LEU A 233 -3.21 3.19 -7.92
N GLU A 234 -2.23 3.68 -8.69
CA GLU A 234 -2.50 4.51 -9.87
C GLU A 234 -3.29 3.78 -10.95
N LYS A 235 -3.02 2.48 -11.18
CA LYS A 235 -3.79 1.67 -12.13
C LYS A 235 -5.24 1.54 -11.67
N ILE A 236 -5.46 1.29 -10.38
CA ILE A 236 -6.80 1.23 -9.78
C ILE A 236 -7.49 2.58 -9.93
N GLU A 237 -6.81 3.69 -9.61
CA GLU A 237 -7.39 5.03 -9.72
C GLU A 237 -7.73 5.42 -11.15
N LYS A 238 -6.87 5.10 -12.13
CA LYS A 238 -7.14 5.32 -13.55
C LYS A 238 -8.30 4.46 -14.06
N MET A 239 -8.40 3.20 -13.64
CA MET A 239 -9.55 2.34 -13.95
C MET A 239 -10.85 2.91 -13.38
N VAL A 240 -10.82 3.42 -12.15
CA VAL A 240 -12.00 4.02 -11.49
C VAL A 240 -12.38 5.38 -12.09
N SER A 241 -11.40 6.16 -12.59
CA SER A 241 -11.64 7.51 -13.09
C SER A 241 -11.97 7.58 -14.60
N ALA A 242 -11.54 6.59 -15.39
CA ALA A 242 -11.64 6.66 -16.84
C ALA A 242 -12.96 6.15 -17.44
N SER A 243 -13.89 5.61 -16.64
CA SER A 243 -15.14 5.09 -17.20
C SER A 243 -16.34 5.24 -16.25
N PRO A 244 -17.13 6.32 -16.40
CA PRO A 244 -18.48 6.40 -15.85
C PRO A 244 -19.34 5.19 -16.28
N GLU A 245 -19.10 4.66 -17.48
CA GLU A 245 -19.77 3.45 -17.99
C GLU A 245 -19.37 2.18 -17.22
N MET A 246 -18.13 2.01 -16.76
CA MET A 246 -17.73 0.89 -15.91
C MET A 246 -18.37 1.00 -14.52
N PHE A 247 -18.51 2.23 -14.00
CA PHE A 247 -19.20 2.48 -12.75
C PHE A 247 -20.70 2.17 -12.85
N GLU A 248 -21.35 2.60 -13.94
CA GLU A 248 -22.74 2.25 -14.24
C GLU A 248 -22.91 0.77 -14.57
N ASN A 249 -21.99 0.11 -15.29
CA ASN A 249 -22.04 -1.32 -15.57
C ASN A 249 -21.83 -2.17 -14.29
N MET A 250 -20.93 -1.77 -13.38
CA MET A 250 -20.77 -2.43 -12.09
C MET A 250 -21.99 -2.17 -11.19
N ARG A 251 -22.52 -0.95 -11.20
CA ARG A 251 -23.75 -0.60 -10.49
C ARG A 251 -24.93 -1.39 -11.05
N GLU A 252 -25.06 -1.53 -12.36
CA GLU A 252 -26.07 -2.36 -13.03
C GLU A 252 -25.87 -3.84 -12.72
N ALA A 253 -24.64 -4.35 -12.69
CA ALA A 253 -24.35 -5.74 -12.31
C ALA A 253 -24.69 -6.02 -10.83
N LEU A 254 -24.50 -5.04 -9.95
CA LEU A 254 -24.89 -5.11 -8.53
C LEU A 254 -26.39 -4.87 -8.31
N LEU A 255 -27.02 -4.07 -9.18
CA LEU A 255 -28.45 -3.76 -9.23
C LEU A 255 -29.22 -4.70 -10.16
N TRP A 256 -28.62 -5.81 -10.60
CA TRP A 256 -29.32 -6.79 -11.41
C TRP A 256 -30.64 -7.10 -10.73
N PRO A 257 -31.78 -6.81 -11.37
CA PRO A 257 -33.07 -6.93 -10.72
C PRO A 257 -33.18 -8.34 -10.19
N THR A 258 -33.65 -8.44 -8.95
CA THR A 258 -34.13 -9.67 -8.31
C THR A 258 -34.81 -10.48 -9.41
N VAL A 259 -34.10 -11.51 -9.84
CA VAL A 259 -34.24 -12.26 -11.10
C VAL A 259 -35.65 -12.16 -11.70
N GLU A 260 -35.78 -11.56 -12.89
CA GLU A 260 -36.94 -11.88 -13.75
C GLU A 260 -36.97 -13.40 -13.89
N GLN A 261 -37.96 -14.04 -13.25
CA GLN A 261 -38.16 -15.49 -13.24
C GLN A 261 -38.34 -15.98 -14.68
N LYS A 262 -37.24 -16.31 -15.35
CA LYS A 262 -37.25 -16.78 -16.75
C LYS A 262 -37.41 -18.29 -16.89
N SER A 263 -37.46 -19.07 -15.80
CA SER A 263 -37.59 -20.52 -15.92
C SER A 263 -39.00 -21.00 -15.55
N GLU A 264 -39.74 -21.47 -16.55
CA GLU A 264 -41.06 -22.11 -16.41
C GLU A 264 -41.01 -23.44 -15.60
N HIS A 265 -39.81 -23.95 -15.27
CA HIS A 265 -39.60 -25.14 -14.45
C HIS A 265 -38.52 -24.93 -13.38
N PRO A 266 -38.85 -25.04 -12.08
CA PRO A 266 -37.86 -24.91 -11.00
C PRO A 266 -36.90 -26.11 -10.96
N GLY A 267 -35.63 -25.86 -10.63
CA GLY A 267 -34.60 -26.91 -10.46
C GLY A 267 -33.49 -26.85 -11.50
N LEU A 268 -32.43 -27.63 -11.26
CA LEU A 268 -31.30 -27.79 -12.16
C LEU A 268 -31.44 -29.03 -13.05
N PRO A 269 -30.71 -29.10 -14.18
CA PRO A 269 -30.63 -30.32 -14.98
C PRO A 269 -30.16 -31.51 -14.14
N ILE A 270 -30.74 -32.69 -14.41
CA ILE A 270 -30.43 -33.94 -13.70
C ILE A 270 -28.92 -34.20 -13.68
N LYS A 271 -28.22 -33.95 -14.80
CA LYS A 271 -26.77 -34.10 -14.92
C LYS A 271 -26.01 -33.25 -13.88
N ILE A 272 -26.44 -32.01 -13.65
CA ILE A 272 -25.80 -31.10 -12.70
C ILE A 272 -26.07 -31.56 -11.27
N ILE A 273 -27.30 -32.00 -10.98
CA ILE A 273 -27.66 -32.55 -9.67
C ILE A 273 -26.80 -33.77 -9.34
N GLN A 274 -26.68 -34.71 -10.28
CA GLN A 274 -25.83 -35.90 -10.13
C GLN A 274 -24.36 -35.55 -9.87
N GLN A 275 -23.83 -34.50 -10.52
CA GLN A 275 -22.45 -34.06 -10.28
C GLN A 275 -22.26 -33.46 -8.88
N LEU A 276 -23.23 -32.67 -8.38
CA LEU A 276 -23.21 -32.15 -7.02
C LEU A 276 -23.30 -33.27 -5.98
N GLU A 277 -24.17 -34.26 -6.21
CA GLU A 277 -24.31 -35.45 -5.36
C GLU A 277 -23.03 -36.28 -5.36
N GLN A 278 -22.45 -36.54 -6.54
CA GLN A 278 -21.20 -37.28 -6.67
C GLN A 278 -20.05 -36.56 -5.95
N PHE A 279 -19.95 -35.24 -6.07
CA PHE A 279 -18.99 -34.46 -5.30
C PHE A 279 -19.22 -34.63 -3.80
N TYR A 280 -20.48 -34.54 -3.34
CA TYR A 280 -20.80 -34.69 -1.93
C TYR A 280 -20.39 -36.07 -1.39
N VAL A 281 -20.78 -37.14 -2.06
CA VAL A 281 -20.47 -38.52 -1.65
C VAL A 281 -18.97 -38.77 -1.64
N THR A 282 -18.25 -38.33 -2.67
CA THR A 282 -16.83 -38.66 -2.84
C THR A 282 -15.90 -37.74 -2.05
N GLN A 283 -16.21 -36.45 -1.94
CA GLN A 283 -15.31 -35.44 -1.34
C GLN A 283 -15.76 -34.98 0.05
N VAL A 284 -17.06 -35.02 0.36
CA VAL A 284 -17.62 -34.44 1.59
C VAL A 284 -17.92 -35.50 2.65
N THR A 285 -18.56 -36.62 2.29
CA THR A 285 -18.91 -37.71 3.22
C THR A 285 -17.72 -38.25 4.04
N PRO A 286 -16.49 -38.36 3.50
CA PRO A 286 -15.34 -38.80 4.29
C PRO A 286 -14.89 -37.81 5.39
N LEU A 287 -15.37 -36.57 5.38
CA LEU A 287 -14.95 -35.51 6.31
C LEU A 287 -15.69 -35.62 7.65
N GLN A 288 -15.22 -34.87 8.66
CA GLN A 288 -15.90 -34.77 9.97
C GLN A 288 -17.30 -34.16 9.83
N LYS A 289 -18.25 -34.61 10.66
CA LYS A 289 -19.68 -34.20 10.61
C LYS A 289 -19.88 -32.67 10.58
N ILE A 290 -19.13 -31.93 11.39
CA ILE A 290 -19.21 -30.46 11.44
C ILE A 290 -18.78 -29.85 10.11
N THR A 291 -17.70 -30.37 9.52
CA THR A 291 -17.22 -29.95 8.19
C THR A 291 -18.25 -30.28 7.11
N GLN A 292 -18.89 -31.45 7.18
CA GLN A 292 -19.98 -31.81 6.27
C GLN A 292 -21.09 -30.77 6.30
N THR A 293 -21.55 -30.35 7.49
CA THR A 293 -22.61 -29.33 7.63
C THR A 293 -22.25 -28.01 6.95
N PHE A 294 -21.00 -27.56 7.06
CA PHE A 294 -20.53 -26.36 6.37
C PHE A 294 -20.54 -26.52 4.84
N TYR A 295 -20.14 -27.68 4.35
CA TYR A 295 -20.19 -27.99 2.92
C TYR A 295 -21.63 -28.05 2.42
N SER A 296 -22.52 -28.79 3.09
CA SER A 296 -23.94 -28.91 2.73
C SER A 296 -24.59 -27.54 2.59
N ARG A 297 -24.40 -26.66 3.58
CA ARG A 297 -24.97 -25.30 3.54
C ARG A 297 -24.44 -24.47 2.37
N SER A 298 -23.15 -24.59 2.07
CA SER A 298 -22.53 -23.85 0.96
C SER A 298 -23.03 -24.36 -0.40
N LEU A 299 -23.15 -25.68 -0.56
CA LEU A 299 -23.64 -26.31 -1.77
C LEU A 299 -25.13 -26.05 -1.99
N GLU A 300 -25.94 -26.04 -0.94
CA GLU A 300 -27.36 -25.69 -0.99
C GLU A 300 -27.54 -24.24 -1.48
N MET A 301 -26.75 -23.31 -0.97
CA MET A 301 -26.75 -21.92 -1.44
C MET A 301 -26.37 -21.81 -2.93
N LEU A 302 -25.39 -22.60 -3.38
CA LEU A 302 -25.03 -22.64 -4.80
C LEU A 302 -26.20 -23.18 -5.63
N TYR A 303 -26.78 -24.31 -5.21
CA TYR A 303 -27.94 -24.90 -5.86
C TYR A 303 -29.09 -23.89 -5.98
N GLN A 304 -29.44 -23.18 -4.90
CA GLN A 304 -30.49 -22.16 -4.90
C GLN A 304 -30.19 -21.03 -5.89
N TYR A 305 -28.97 -20.49 -5.89
CA TYR A 305 -28.58 -19.45 -6.83
C TYR A 305 -28.68 -19.92 -8.28
N LEU A 306 -28.13 -21.09 -8.60
CA LEU A 306 -28.12 -21.63 -9.95
C LEU A 306 -29.54 -21.97 -10.43
N SER A 307 -30.34 -22.60 -9.57
CA SER A 307 -31.73 -22.95 -9.87
C SER A 307 -32.58 -21.71 -10.13
N LEU A 308 -32.44 -20.68 -9.29
CA LEU A 308 -33.17 -19.43 -9.46
C LEU A 308 -32.73 -18.68 -10.71
N ARG A 309 -31.43 -18.66 -11.01
CA ARG A 309 -30.87 -17.82 -12.08
C ARG A 309 -30.96 -18.46 -13.47
N PHE A 310 -30.73 -19.76 -13.57
CA PHE A 310 -30.58 -20.48 -14.84
C PHE A 310 -31.61 -21.60 -15.00
N GLY A 311 -32.13 -22.14 -13.90
CA GLY A 311 -33.07 -23.27 -13.90
C GLY A 311 -32.55 -24.47 -14.71
N GLN A 312 -33.43 -25.08 -15.49
CA GLN A 312 -33.13 -26.25 -16.33
C GLN A 312 -32.21 -25.96 -17.54
N SER A 313 -31.84 -24.70 -17.77
CA SER A 313 -30.88 -24.33 -18.84
C SER A 313 -29.43 -24.28 -18.37
N PHE A 314 -29.19 -24.52 -17.07
CA PHE A 314 -27.87 -24.34 -16.48
C PHE A 314 -26.81 -25.31 -17.02
N ASP A 315 -25.65 -24.77 -17.37
CA ASP A 315 -24.41 -25.51 -17.57
C ASP A 315 -23.26 -24.81 -16.84
N TRP A 316 -22.22 -25.54 -16.45
CA TRP A 316 -21.06 -24.93 -15.76
C TRP A 316 -20.35 -23.87 -16.60
N SER A 317 -20.38 -23.99 -17.93
CA SER A 317 -19.82 -23.00 -18.85
C SER A 317 -20.59 -21.67 -18.84
N SER A 318 -21.84 -21.65 -18.35
CA SER A 318 -22.64 -20.44 -18.20
C SER A 318 -22.10 -19.49 -17.13
N LEU A 319 -21.28 -19.99 -16.19
CA LEU A 319 -20.73 -19.19 -15.09
C LEU A 319 -19.46 -18.45 -15.52
N ASN A 320 -19.65 -17.24 -16.03
CA ASN A 320 -18.55 -16.30 -16.25
C ASN A 320 -18.14 -15.57 -14.95
N GLU A 321 -17.16 -14.68 -15.09
CA GLU A 321 -16.59 -13.90 -13.98
C GLU A 321 -17.63 -13.01 -13.29
N ASP A 322 -18.58 -12.46 -14.06
CA ASP A 322 -19.65 -11.58 -13.55
C ASP A 322 -20.65 -12.37 -12.69
N TYR A 323 -21.13 -13.52 -13.17
CA TYR A 323 -22.04 -14.37 -12.41
C TYR A 323 -21.42 -14.87 -11.11
N LEU A 324 -20.14 -15.25 -11.14
CA LEU A 324 -19.42 -15.66 -9.94
C LEU A 324 -19.22 -14.49 -8.97
N SER A 325 -18.83 -13.32 -9.48
CA SER A 325 -18.65 -12.11 -8.66
C SER A 325 -19.96 -11.68 -8.01
N HIS A 326 -21.06 -11.73 -8.76
CA HIS A 326 -22.40 -11.49 -8.23
C HIS A 326 -22.80 -12.53 -7.18
N TYR A 327 -22.61 -13.83 -7.46
CA TYR A 327 -22.96 -14.89 -6.51
C TYR A 327 -22.23 -14.74 -5.18
N PHE A 328 -20.91 -14.59 -5.20
CA PHE A 328 -20.09 -14.53 -3.99
C PHE A 328 -20.12 -13.15 -3.32
N GLY A 329 -20.15 -12.07 -4.10
CA GLY A 329 -20.06 -10.71 -3.61
C GLY A 329 -21.40 -10.08 -3.22
N VAL A 330 -22.51 -10.50 -3.85
CA VAL A 330 -23.84 -9.88 -3.67
C VAL A 330 -24.81 -10.89 -3.09
N TRP A 331 -25.14 -11.94 -3.85
CA TRP A 331 -26.22 -12.86 -3.52
C TRP A 331 -25.98 -13.56 -2.18
N TYR A 332 -24.74 -14.01 -1.94
CA TYR A 332 -24.35 -14.58 -0.66
C TYR A 332 -24.60 -13.64 0.52
N LEU A 333 -24.27 -12.36 0.40
CA LEU A 333 -24.42 -11.38 1.48
C LEU A 333 -25.88 -11.00 1.75
N GLU A 334 -26.77 -11.21 0.80
CA GLU A 334 -28.21 -10.96 0.95
C GLU A 334 -28.96 -12.17 1.52
N HIS A 335 -28.54 -13.39 1.18
CA HIS A 335 -29.28 -14.61 1.51
C HIS A 335 -28.68 -15.39 2.68
N ALA A 336 -27.40 -15.17 3.02
CA ALA A 336 -26.77 -15.80 4.19
C ALA A 336 -26.73 -14.89 5.42
N LYS A 337 -26.95 -15.51 6.59
CA LYS A 337 -26.41 -15.01 7.86
C LYS A 337 -24.89 -15.18 7.85
N SER A 338 -24.22 -14.26 7.17
CA SER A 338 -22.79 -14.32 6.86
C SER A 338 -21.93 -13.85 8.04
N THR A 339 -20.91 -14.64 8.38
CA THR A 339 -19.84 -14.25 9.31
C THR A 339 -18.50 -14.22 8.56
N PRO A 340 -17.47 -13.50 9.04
CA PRO A 340 -16.18 -13.45 8.36
C PRO A 340 -15.58 -14.85 8.17
N MET A 341 -15.64 -15.70 9.19
CA MET A 341 -15.19 -17.10 9.08
C MET A 341 -16.09 -17.92 8.16
N GLY A 342 -17.41 -17.76 8.25
CA GLY A 342 -18.37 -18.45 7.39
C GLY A 342 -18.14 -18.17 5.91
N SER A 343 -17.79 -16.92 5.56
CA SER A 343 -17.50 -16.54 4.18
C SER A 343 -16.22 -17.18 3.63
N LYS A 344 -15.18 -17.35 4.46
CA LYS A 344 -13.96 -18.09 4.08
C LYS A 344 -14.26 -19.56 3.82
N ILE A 345 -15.06 -20.18 4.69
CA ILE A 345 -15.49 -21.57 4.54
C ILE A 345 -16.29 -21.73 3.23
N PHE A 346 -17.25 -20.84 3.00
CA PHE A 346 -18.07 -20.82 1.79
C PHE A 346 -17.26 -20.72 0.49
N LEU A 347 -16.30 -19.78 0.42
CA LEU A 347 -15.40 -19.64 -0.72
C LEU A 347 -14.50 -20.87 -0.91
N ASN A 348 -14.00 -21.46 0.19
CA ASN A 348 -13.14 -22.64 0.12
C ASN A 348 -13.91 -23.90 -0.28
N THR A 349 -15.17 -24.06 0.13
CA THR A 349 -16.04 -25.14 -0.35
C THR A 349 -16.24 -25.04 -1.86
N SER A 350 -16.55 -23.84 -2.35
CA SER A 350 -16.74 -23.59 -3.79
C SER A 350 -15.46 -23.85 -4.58
N LYS A 351 -14.31 -23.43 -4.04
CA LYS A 351 -12.99 -23.74 -4.59
C LYS A 351 -12.75 -25.24 -4.70
N HIS A 352 -13.14 -26.01 -3.68
CA HIS A 352 -12.96 -27.46 -3.70
C HIS A 352 -13.85 -28.12 -4.75
N LEU A 353 -15.13 -27.73 -4.81
CA LEU A 353 -16.05 -28.20 -5.85
C LEU A 353 -15.53 -27.91 -7.25
N PHE A 354 -15.17 -26.66 -7.55
CA PHE A 354 -14.75 -26.28 -8.90
C PHE A 354 -13.42 -26.94 -9.29
N ARG A 355 -12.47 -27.08 -8.35
CA ARG A 355 -11.25 -27.86 -8.59
C ARG A 355 -11.54 -29.33 -8.90
N TRP A 356 -12.49 -29.93 -8.20
CA TRP A 356 -12.90 -31.30 -8.44
C TRP A 356 -13.54 -31.45 -9.83
N LEU A 357 -14.46 -30.55 -10.22
CA LEU A 357 -15.03 -30.55 -11.57
C LEU A 357 -13.94 -30.46 -12.65
N TYR A 358 -12.92 -29.63 -12.43
CA TYR A 358 -11.78 -29.51 -13.33
C TYR A 358 -10.93 -30.78 -13.38
N SER A 359 -10.61 -31.38 -12.22
CA SER A 359 -9.77 -32.59 -12.17
C SER A 359 -10.47 -33.82 -12.76
N GLN A 360 -11.79 -33.85 -12.75
CA GLN A 360 -12.60 -34.89 -13.39
C GLN A 360 -12.84 -34.63 -14.89
N GLY A 361 -12.35 -33.51 -15.44
CA GLY A 361 -12.61 -33.13 -16.84
C GLY A 361 -14.08 -32.79 -17.12
N ILE A 362 -14.85 -32.42 -16.10
CA ILE A 362 -16.28 -32.08 -16.22
C ILE A 362 -16.47 -30.65 -16.71
N SER A 363 -15.67 -29.71 -16.20
CA SER A 363 -15.77 -28.29 -16.54
C SER A 363 -14.50 -27.50 -16.20
N ASP A 364 -14.19 -26.50 -17.02
CA ASP A 364 -13.08 -25.55 -16.83
C ASP A 364 -13.44 -24.35 -15.93
N ILE A 365 -14.61 -24.37 -15.30
CA ILE A 365 -15.11 -23.27 -14.45
C ILE A 365 -14.13 -22.84 -13.34
N TYR A 366 -13.26 -23.75 -12.89
CA TYR A 366 -12.23 -23.42 -11.92
C TYR A 366 -11.26 -22.32 -12.39
N LEU A 367 -10.94 -22.25 -13.68
CA LEU A 367 -10.03 -21.24 -14.22
C LEU A 367 -10.64 -19.84 -14.10
N THR A 368 -11.92 -19.71 -14.46
CA THR A 368 -12.71 -18.48 -14.29
C THR A 368 -12.85 -18.12 -12.81
N PHE A 369 -13.24 -19.10 -11.98
CA PHE A 369 -13.41 -18.90 -10.54
C PHE A 369 -12.14 -18.47 -9.83
N LYS A 370 -10.97 -18.98 -10.23
CA LYS A 370 -9.69 -18.65 -9.60
C LYS A 370 -9.45 -17.14 -9.58
N LYS A 371 -9.81 -16.43 -10.65
CA LYS A 371 -9.66 -14.97 -10.75
C LYS A 371 -10.54 -14.25 -9.71
N VAL A 372 -11.81 -14.62 -9.64
CA VAL A 372 -12.78 -14.06 -8.67
C VAL A 372 -12.40 -14.40 -7.22
N TYR A 373 -11.96 -15.64 -6.96
CA TYR A 373 -11.57 -16.12 -5.64
C TYR A 373 -10.41 -15.31 -5.04
N ILE A 374 -9.40 -14.99 -5.85
CA ILE A 374 -8.22 -14.23 -5.38
C ILE A 374 -8.65 -12.86 -4.84
N SER A 375 -9.57 -12.17 -5.54
CA SER A 375 -10.09 -10.88 -5.10
C SER A 375 -10.97 -11.01 -3.85
N LEU A 376 -11.82 -12.05 -3.78
CA LEU A 376 -12.83 -12.16 -2.72
C LEU A 376 -12.36 -12.81 -1.42
N ILE A 377 -11.33 -13.66 -1.43
CA ILE A 377 -10.91 -14.41 -0.22
C ILE A 377 -10.49 -13.50 0.95
N ARG A 378 -10.04 -12.27 0.65
CA ARG A 378 -9.77 -11.23 1.64
C ARG A 378 -10.89 -10.19 1.74
N ALA A 379 -11.42 -9.73 0.61
CA ALA A 379 -12.40 -8.65 0.57
C ALA A 379 -13.75 -9.03 1.21
N LEU A 380 -14.23 -10.27 1.01
CA LEU A 380 -15.54 -10.69 1.49
C LEU A 380 -15.63 -10.75 3.03
N PRO A 381 -14.68 -11.39 3.76
CA PRO A 381 -14.67 -11.33 5.23
C PRO A 381 -14.63 -9.91 5.78
N ILE A 382 -13.80 -9.04 5.19
CA ILE A 382 -13.64 -7.64 5.63
C ILE A 382 -14.92 -6.85 5.35
N THR A 383 -15.60 -7.10 4.25
CA THR A 383 -16.90 -6.47 3.94
C THR A 383 -17.96 -6.83 4.99
N ILE A 384 -17.99 -8.08 5.45
CA ILE A 384 -18.93 -8.51 6.50
C ILE A 384 -18.61 -7.81 7.83
N GLU A 385 -17.33 -7.67 8.17
CA GLU A 385 -16.91 -6.92 9.36
C GLU A 385 -17.28 -5.44 9.24
N ALA A 386 -17.05 -4.83 8.07
CA ALA A 386 -17.39 -3.45 7.79
C ALA A 386 -18.90 -3.21 7.88
N ARG A 387 -19.71 -4.09 7.29
CA ARG A 387 -21.17 -4.03 7.39
C ARG A 387 -21.62 -4.00 8.84
N ARG A 388 -21.18 -4.98 9.64
CA ARG A 388 -21.54 -5.08 11.06
C ARG A 388 -21.13 -3.81 11.82
N TRP A 389 -19.91 -3.36 11.63
CA TRP A 389 -19.40 -2.18 12.31
C TRP A 389 -20.17 -0.91 11.93
N ILE A 390 -20.49 -0.71 10.65
CA ILE A 390 -21.24 0.47 10.17
C ILE A 390 -22.66 0.46 10.73
N MET A 391 -23.32 -0.70 10.77
CA MET A 391 -24.66 -0.81 11.36
C MET A 391 -24.66 -0.48 12.86
N GLU A 392 -23.59 -0.84 13.58
CA GLU A 392 -23.47 -0.62 15.03
C GLU A 392 -22.99 0.81 15.40
N ASN A 393 -22.11 1.41 14.58
CA ASN A 393 -21.36 2.61 14.96
C ASN A 393 -21.43 3.76 13.94
N GLY A 394 -21.81 3.46 12.70
CA GLY A 394 -21.77 4.40 11.57
C GLY A 394 -23.09 5.11 11.28
N LEU A 395 -24.19 4.68 11.90
CA LEU A 395 -25.51 5.28 11.68
C LEU A 395 -25.70 6.54 12.52
N HIS A 396 -26.28 7.56 11.91
CA HIS A 396 -26.65 8.81 12.56
C HIS A 396 -28.19 8.95 12.58
N PRO A 397 -28.81 9.33 13.71
CA PRO A 397 -30.24 9.61 13.72
C PRO A 397 -30.58 10.71 12.72
N ALA A 398 -31.69 10.54 11.99
CA ALA A 398 -32.19 11.54 11.06
C ALA A 398 -32.46 12.84 11.81
N ARG A 399 -31.86 13.95 11.36
CA ARG A 399 -32.13 15.28 11.91
C ARG A 399 -33.16 15.99 11.04
N GLU A 400 -34.26 16.44 11.65
CA GLU A 400 -35.34 17.19 10.98
C GLU A 400 -34.99 18.67 10.74
N GLU A 401 -34.00 19.22 11.46
CA GLU A 401 -33.73 20.67 11.54
C GLU A 401 -32.97 21.27 10.35
N TYR A 402 -32.51 20.45 9.40
CA TYR A 402 -31.81 20.93 8.20
C TYR A 402 -32.58 20.44 6.99
N GLY A 403 -32.84 21.32 6.02
CA GLY A 403 -33.54 21.05 4.74
C GLY A 403 -32.79 20.07 3.84
N ASN A 404 -32.48 18.90 4.39
CA ASN A 404 -31.54 17.93 3.90
C ASN A 404 -32.26 16.99 2.95
N SER A 405 -31.87 17.04 1.68
CA SER A 405 -32.17 15.97 0.75
C SER A 405 -31.60 14.67 1.33
N THR A 406 -32.46 13.68 1.58
CA THR A 406 -32.03 12.30 1.74
C THR A 406 -31.95 11.66 0.36
N THR A 407 -31.06 10.69 0.20
CA THR A 407 -31.02 9.89 -1.03
C THR A 407 -30.77 8.44 -0.65
N THR A 408 -31.66 7.57 -1.12
CA THR A 408 -31.49 6.13 -1.05
C THR A 408 -30.92 5.67 -2.36
N ASP A 409 -29.71 5.12 -2.33
CA ASP A 409 -29.00 4.67 -3.52
C ASP A 409 -27.91 3.65 -3.14
N MET A 410 -27.17 3.20 -4.15
CA MET A 410 -25.91 2.51 -4.00
C MET A 410 -24.76 3.52 -4.08
N PHE A 411 -23.91 3.51 -3.06
CA PHE A 411 -22.80 4.44 -2.90
C PHE A 411 -21.47 3.69 -2.81
N MET A 412 -20.40 4.26 -3.34
CA MET A 412 -19.06 3.71 -3.10
C MET A 412 -18.45 4.38 -1.86
N LEU A 413 -18.15 3.58 -0.85
CA LEU A 413 -17.41 3.98 0.34
C LEU A 413 -15.92 3.67 0.15
N ALA A 414 -15.11 4.69 0.36
CA ALA A 414 -13.66 4.60 0.41
C ALA A 414 -13.14 5.11 1.75
N VAL A 415 -12.10 4.47 2.28
CA VAL A 415 -11.41 4.94 3.48
C VAL A 415 -10.00 5.37 3.09
N SER A 416 -9.62 6.58 3.49
CA SER A 416 -8.31 7.17 3.24
C SER A 416 -7.69 7.69 4.53
N SER A 417 -6.44 8.16 4.44
CA SER A 417 -5.75 8.89 5.50
C SER A 417 -6.54 10.13 5.98
N THR A 418 -7.24 10.80 5.07
CA THR A 418 -8.06 12.01 5.36
C THR A 418 -9.43 11.70 5.94
N GLY A 419 -9.77 10.42 6.08
CA GLY A 419 -11.06 9.95 6.56
C GLY A 419 -11.85 9.21 5.49
N PRO A 420 -13.06 8.77 5.85
CA PRO A 420 -13.94 8.05 4.94
C PRO A 420 -14.67 9.04 4.03
N VAL A 421 -14.79 8.65 2.76
CA VAL A 421 -15.47 9.41 1.72
C VAL A 421 -16.45 8.52 0.97
N LEU A 422 -17.52 9.14 0.49
CA LEU A 422 -18.59 8.50 -0.25
C LEU A 422 -18.65 9.09 -1.66
N LEU A 423 -18.71 8.26 -2.69
CA LEU A 423 -18.89 8.70 -4.06
C LEU A 423 -20.38 8.94 -4.34
N VAL A 424 -20.73 10.21 -4.57
CA VAL A 424 -22.11 10.66 -4.76
C VAL A 424 -22.18 11.50 -6.02
N LYS A 425 -22.96 11.07 -7.02
CA LYS A 425 -23.11 11.78 -8.31
C LYS A 425 -21.74 12.15 -8.91
N ASN A 426 -20.81 11.18 -8.95
CA ASN A 426 -19.44 11.32 -9.44
C ASN A 426 -18.55 12.31 -8.66
N LYS A 427 -18.91 12.65 -7.42
CA LYS A 427 -18.05 13.46 -6.53
C LYS A 427 -17.84 12.76 -5.20
N TRP A 428 -16.58 12.67 -4.78
CA TRP A 428 -16.23 12.19 -3.45
C TRP A 428 -16.62 13.24 -2.42
N LYS A 429 -17.46 12.84 -1.46
CA LYS A 429 -17.87 13.68 -0.33
C LYS A 429 -17.44 13.04 0.99
N PRO A 430 -16.91 13.82 1.95
CA PRO A 430 -16.63 13.30 3.29
C PRO A 430 -17.88 12.70 3.93
N ILE A 431 -17.74 11.52 4.53
CA ILE A 431 -18.79 10.92 5.34
C ILE A 431 -18.35 10.88 6.80
N HIS A 432 -19.26 11.22 7.71
CA HIS A 432 -18.94 11.22 9.13
C HIS A 432 -19.17 9.81 9.71
N LEU A 433 -18.08 9.11 9.99
CA LEU A 433 -18.08 7.86 10.75
C LEU A 433 -17.29 8.06 12.05
N ARG A 434 -17.89 7.69 13.19
CA ARG A 434 -17.25 7.84 14.50
C ARG A 434 -16.19 6.75 14.71
N GLY A 435 -14.96 7.09 14.35
CA GLY A 435 -13.89 6.10 14.22
C GLY A 435 -14.10 5.22 12.99
N PHE A 436 -13.08 4.51 12.57
CA PHE A 436 -13.18 3.44 11.59
C PHE A 436 -11.90 2.59 11.68
N PRO A 437 -11.98 1.27 11.47
CA PRO A 437 -10.79 0.42 11.42
C PRO A 437 -9.84 0.83 10.29
N THR A 438 -8.56 1.02 10.62
CA THR A 438 -7.52 1.38 9.61
C THR A 438 -7.33 0.31 8.55
N ILE A 439 -7.65 -0.96 8.86
CA ILE A 439 -7.58 -2.08 7.90
C ILE A 439 -8.48 -1.88 6.66
N TRP A 440 -9.42 -0.93 6.69
CA TRP A 440 -10.28 -0.62 5.55
C TRP A 440 -9.63 0.31 4.53
N SER A 441 -8.45 0.88 4.81
CA SER A 441 -7.77 1.81 3.89
C SER A 441 -7.51 1.20 2.51
N ASP A 442 -7.22 -0.10 2.49
CA ASP A 442 -6.94 -0.89 1.28
C ASP A 442 -8.20 -1.38 0.56
N TYR A 443 -9.39 -1.14 1.11
CA TYR A 443 -10.64 -1.69 0.61
C TYR A 443 -11.60 -0.59 0.19
N ARG A 444 -12.48 -0.95 -0.74
CA ARG A 444 -13.61 -0.16 -1.20
C ARG A 444 -14.85 -1.01 -1.06
N PHE A 445 -15.95 -0.38 -0.67
CA PHE A 445 -17.21 -1.06 -0.46
C PHE A 445 -18.31 -0.37 -1.25
N TRP A 446 -19.20 -1.16 -1.81
CA TRP A 446 -20.49 -0.67 -2.25
C TRP A 446 -21.44 -0.71 -1.07
N VAL A 447 -22.12 0.39 -0.80
CA VAL A 447 -23.04 0.56 0.32
C VAL A 447 -24.42 0.80 -0.26
N ARG A 448 -25.37 -0.09 0.01
CA ARG A 448 -26.78 0.15 -0.29
C ARG A 448 -27.43 0.71 0.97
N GLY A 449 -28.03 1.89 0.87
CA GLY A 449 -28.70 2.51 2.00
C GLY A 449 -29.14 3.94 1.73
N THR A 450 -29.44 4.65 2.82
CA THR A 450 -29.95 6.03 2.79
C THR A 450 -28.96 6.98 3.44
N VAL A 451 -28.56 8.01 2.69
CA VAL A 451 -27.58 9.01 3.12
C VAL A 451 -28.27 10.38 3.26
N GLN A 452 -27.96 11.08 4.34
CA GLN A 452 -28.31 12.49 4.53
C GLN A 452 -27.15 13.38 4.10
N PHE A 453 -27.45 14.45 3.35
CA PHE A 453 -26.47 15.44 2.95
C PHE A 453 -26.54 16.69 3.82
N ASP A 454 -25.40 17.12 4.34
CA ASP A 454 -25.17 18.44 4.92
C ASP A 454 -24.24 19.26 4.00
N LYS A 455 -24.07 20.56 4.26
CA LYS A 455 -23.27 21.49 3.45
C LYS A 455 -21.84 20.98 3.19
N ASN A 456 -21.24 20.30 4.16
CA ASN A 456 -19.84 19.89 4.12
C ASN A 456 -19.60 18.37 4.25
N ALA A 457 -20.62 17.58 4.57
CA ALA A 457 -20.46 16.16 4.87
C ALA A 457 -21.72 15.35 4.56
N CYS A 458 -21.59 14.04 4.63
CA CYS A 458 -22.67 13.08 4.50
C CYS A 458 -22.77 12.21 5.76
N TYR A 459 -23.95 11.66 6.02
CA TYR A 459 -24.22 10.77 7.15
C TYR A 459 -25.05 9.58 6.69
N PHE A 460 -24.73 8.37 7.14
CA PHE A 460 -25.63 7.23 6.94
C PHE A 460 -26.81 7.35 7.91
N ILE A 461 -28.04 7.41 7.38
CA ILE A 461 -29.26 7.25 8.18
C ILE A 461 -29.61 5.77 8.28
N HIS A 462 -29.47 5.06 7.16
CA HIS A 462 -29.79 3.65 7.04
C HIS A 462 -28.79 2.95 6.13
N VAL A 463 -28.42 1.71 6.44
CA VAL A 463 -27.58 0.87 5.60
C VAL A 463 -28.24 -0.50 5.51
N ASP A 464 -28.70 -0.87 4.31
CA ASP A 464 -29.32 -2.17 4.03
C ASP A 464 -28.25 -3.26 3.96
N ASN A 465 -27.18 -3.00 3.19
CA ASN A 465 -26.10 -3.95 3.00
C ASN A 465 -24.80 -3.27 2.54
N LEU A 466 -23.70 -4.02 2.64
CA LEU A 466 -22.38 -3.66 2.12
C LEU A 466 -21.88 -4.79 1.22
N TYR A 467 -21.24 -4.45 0.11
CA TYR A 467 -20.70 -5.39 -0.86
C TYR A 467 -19.22 -5.09 -1.15
N PRO A 468 -18.38 -6.11 -1.40
CA PRO A 468 -16.99 -5.89 -1.75
C PRO A 468 -16.90 -5.24 -3.14
N MET A 469 -16.00 -4.28 -3.32
CA MET A 469 -15.58 -3.86 -4.65
C MET A 469 -14.64 -4.91 -5.22
N VAL A 470 -15.09 -5.65 -6.23
CA VAL A 470 -14.30 -6.68 -6.90
C VAL A 470 -13.68 -6.08 -8.15
N THR A 471 -12.36 -5.91 -8.15
CA THR A 471 -11.60 -5.66 -9.39
C THR A 471 -11.10 -7.01 -9.89
N ILE A 472 -11.56 -7.42 -11.07
CA ILE A 472 -11.04 -8.62 -11.72
C ILE A 472 -9.88 -8.16 -12.60
N LEU A 473 -8.66 -8.52 -12.20
CA LEU A 473 -7.48 -8.14 -12.97
C LEU A 473 -7.43 -9.00 -14.23
N ASP A 474 -7.52 -8.36 -15.39
CA ASP A 474 -7.27 -9.02 -16.67
C ASP A 474 -5.85 -9.59 -16.67
N THR A 475 -5.80 -10.91 -16.57
CA THR A 475 -4.56 -11.69 -16.46
C THR A 475 -3.85 -11.84 -17.81
N SER A 476 -4.48 -11.41 -18.90
CA SER A 476 -3.96 -11.43 -20.27
C SER A 476 -2.66 -10.63 -20.46
N VAL A 477 -2.26 -9.82 -19.50
CA VAL A 477 -0.99 -9.07 -19.54
C VAL A 477 0.18 -9.83 -18.89
N ASN A 478 -0.06 -10.90 -18.12
CA ASN A 478 0.97 -11.58 -17.30
C ASN A 478 1.21 -13.07 -17.62
N GLU A 479 0.53 -13.68 -18.59
CA GLU A 479 0.70 -15.11 -18.87
C GLU A 479 2.04 -15.49 -19.54
N ASN A 480 2.85 -14.53 -19.98
CA ASN A 480 4.20 -14.80 -20.49
C ASN A 480 5.27 -15.08 -19.41
N GLN A 481 4.91 -15.14 -18.12
CA GLN A 481 5.91 -15.30 -17.05
C GLN A 481 5.84 -16.60 -16.24
N VAL A 482 4.99 -17.58 -16.57
CA VAL A 482 4.94 -18.84 -15.81
C VAL A 482 4.80 -20.06 -16.72
N LEU A 483 5.78 -20.29 -17.59
CA LEU A 483 6.11 -21.65 -18.08
C LEU A 483 7.62 -21.77 -18.26
N GLY A 484 8.31 -22.04 -17.15
CA GLY A 484 9.69 -22.55 -17.15
C GLY A 484 9.72 -23.90 -16.45
N HIS A 485 9.42 -24.97 -17.19
CA HIS A 485 9.83 -26.33 -16.83
C HIS A 485 10.83 -26.83 -17.87
N LYS A 486 12.10 -26.92 -17.46
CA LYS A 486 12.87 -28.17 -17.38
C LYS A 486 14.14 -27.95 -16.59
#